data_AF-A0A7J9Q8A7-F1
#
_entry.id   AF-A0A7J9Q8A7-F1
#
_cell.length_a   1.000
_cell.length_b   1.000
_cell.length_c   1.000
_cell.angle_alpha   90.00
_cell.angle_beta   90.00
_cell.angle_gamma   90.00
#
_symmetry.space_group_name_H-M   'P 1'
#
loop_
_entity.id
_entity.type
_entity.pdbx_description
1 polymer ?
#
loop_
_entity_poly.entity_id
_entity_poly.type
_entity_poly.pdbx_seq_one_letter_code
_entity_poly.pdbx_strand_id
1 'polypeptide(L)'
;MEETITISVGEKKILKPGFMKWIGLVYCGMPNENTFSLSYMETAGYQGYALNIYYPKSMSKIKIKNVEFNVLSVTPEKITLQQIKNLSGKNSF
;
A
#
# COMPACT_ATOMS: atom_id res chain seq x y z
N MET A 1 -15.85 -6.79 -7.64
CA MET A 1 -14.57 -7.48 -7.44
C MET A 1 -13.71 -6.66 -6.49
N GLU A 2 -13.11 -7.33 -5.51
CA GLU A 2 -12.03 -6.76 -4.69
C GLU A 2 -10.77 -6.75 -5.56
N GLU A 3 -10.09 -5.61 -5.67
CA GLU A 3 -8.93 -5.48 -6.54
C GLU A 3 -7.72 -6.10 -5.84
N THR A 4 -7.13 -7.11 -6.47
CA THR A 4 -5.91 -7.76 -6.01
C THR A 4 -4.74 -7.20 -6.80
N ILE A 5 -3.73 -6.71 -6.10
CA ILE A 5 -2.51 -6.16 -6.68
C ILE A 5 -1.33 -6.97 -6.18
N THR A 6 -0.43 -7.33 -7.11
CA THR A 6 0.89 -7.85 -6.76
C THR A 6 1.92 -6.79 -7.13
N ILE A 7 2.86 -6.56 -6.22
CA ILE A 7 3.91 -5.56 -6.34
C ILE A 7 5.24 -6.25 -6.10
N SER A 8 6.10 -6.28 -7.11
CA SER A 8 7.48 -6.77 -6.97
C SER A 8 8.35 -5.72 -6.27
N VAL A 9 9.48 -6.12 -5.69
CA VAL A 9 10.42 -5.15 -5.08
C VAL A 9 10.83 -4.09 -6.10
N GLY A 10 10.74 -2.81 -5.70
CA GLY A 10 11.04 -1.65 -6.54
C GLY A 10 9.95 -1.30 -7.56
N GLU A 11 8.94 -2.16 -7.75
CA GLU A 11 7.80 -1.87 -8.60
C GLU A 11 6.88 -0.85 -7.93
N LYS A 12 6.42 0.13 -8.72
CA LYS A 12 5.43 1.12 -8.29
C LYS A 12 4.05 0.78 -8.84
N LYS A 13 3.06 0.65 -7.96
CA LYS A 13 1.64 0.65 -8.33
C LYS A 13 0.96 1.94 -7.89
N ILE A 14 0.09 2.46 -8.74
CA ILE A 14 -0.63 3.69 -8.46
C ILE A 14 -2.07 3.34 -8.11
N LEU A 15 -2.49 3.72 -6.92
CA LEU A 15 -3.88 3.61 -6.48
C LEU A 15 -4.57 4.96 -6.61
N LYS A 16 -5.85 4.93 -7.03
CA LYS A 16 -6.72 6.11 -7.15
C LYS A 16 -7.84 6.05 -6.11
N PRO A 17 -7.57 6.40 -4.84
CA PRO A 17 -8.61 6.39 -3.81
C PRO A 17 -9.70 7.46 -4.00
N GLY A 18 -9.55 8.41 -4.93
CA GLY A 18 -10.57 9.42 -5.24
C GLY A 18 -10.26 10.24 -6.50
N PHE A 19 -11.13 11.18 -6.85
CA PHE A 19 -11.14 11.91 -8.14
C PHE A 19 -9.86 12.72 -8.44
N MET A 20 -9.02 13.01 -7.45
CA MET A 20 -7.78 13.77 -7.64
C MET A 20 -6.63 13.33 -6.72
N LYS A 21 -6.82 12.22 -6.00
CA LYS A 21 -5.83 11.68 -5.06
C LYS A 21 -5.21 10.44 -5.65
N TRP A 22 -3.88 10.42 -5.65
CA TRP A 22 -3.08 9.32 -6.18
C TRP A 22 -2.10 8.90 -5.10
N ILE A 23 -2.09 7.62 -4.78
CA ILE A 23 -1.12 7.05 -3.84
C ILE A 23 -0.24 6.09 -4.65
N GLY A 24 1.04 6.43 -4.76
CA GLY A 24 2.04 5.49 -5.28
C GLY A 24 2.45 4.53 -4.18
N LEU A 25 2.27 3.24 -4.37
CA LEU A 25 2.79 2.20 -3.49
C LEU A 25 4.01 1.56 -4.12
N VAL A 26 5.06 1.36 -3.32
CA VAL A 26 6.27 0.64 -3.72
C VAL A 26 6.55 -0.42 -2.68
N TYR A 27 6.67 -1.67 -3.11
CA TYR A 27 7.16 -2.72 -2.23
C TYR A 27 8.68 -2.63 -2.13
N CYS A 28 9.18 -2.51 -0.90
CA CYS A 28 10.61 -2.31 -0.63
C CYS A 28 11.31 -3.61 -0.20
N GLY A 29 10.59 -4.73 -0.16
CA GLY A 29 11.12 -6.04 0.22
C GLY A 29 11.03 -6.30 1.72
N MET A 30 11.86 -7.23 2.17
CA MET A 30 11.94 -7.64 3.57
C MET A 30 13.31 -7.29 4.15
N PRO A 31 13.44 -6.33 5.08
CA PRO A 31 14.72 -6.04 5.73
C PRO A 31 15.22 -7.18 6.63
N ASN A 32 14.32 -8.07 7.07
CA ASN A 32 14.63 -9.32 7.76
C ASN A 32 13.49 -10.33 7.56
N GLU A 33 13.67 -11.58 8.00
CA GLU A 33 12.71 -12.68 7.82
C GLU A 33 11.29 -12.43 8.38
N ASN A 34 11.14 -11.52 9.34
CA ASN A 34 9.90 -11.28 10.08
C ASN A 34 9.29 -9.91 9.81
N THR A 35 9.89 -9.10 8.93
CA THR A 35 9.46 -7.73 8.65
C THR A 35 9.42 -7.51 7.15
N PHE A 36 8.36 -6.88 6.66
CA PHE A 36 8.31 -6.36 5.31
C PHE A 36 8.15 -4.85 5.29
N SER A 37 8.58 -4.23 4.20
CA SER A 37 8.66 -2.79 4.04
C SER A 37 7.87 -2.37 2.81
N LEU A 38 7.05 -1.35 2.98
CA LEU A 38 6.23 -0.81 1.92
C LEU A 38 6.21 0.71 2.04
N SER A 39 6.59 1.37 0.95
CA SER A 39 6.59 2.83 0.88
C SER A 39 5.33 3.31 0.19
N TYR A 40 4.80 4.45 0.66
CA TYR A 40 3.82 5.20 -0.09
C TYR A 40 4.38 6.58 -0.47
N MET A 41 3.92 7.09 -1.61
CA MET A 41 4.27 8.39 -2.15
C MET A 41 2.98 9.18 -2.40
N GLU A 42 3.00 10.45 -2.01
CA GLU A 42 1.92 11.40 -2.28
C GLU A 42 2.53 12.65 -2.92
N THR A 43 1.83 13.20 -3.92
CA THR A 43 2.25 14.39 -4.65
C THR A 43 1.11 15.40 -4.67
N ALA A 44 1.43 16.66 -4.42
CA ALA A 44 0.53 17.81 -4.54
C ALA A 44 1.25 18.91 -5.35
N GLY A 45 0.90 19.05 -6.63
CA GLY A 45 1.63 19.93 -7.55
C GLY A 45 3.10 19.51 -7.70
N TYR A 46 4.02 20.44 -7.49
CA TYR A 46 5.48 20.20 -7.53
C TYR A 46 6.06 19.68 -6.22
N GLN A 47 5.24 19.54 -5.17
CA GLN A 47 5.66 19.00 -3.89
C GLN A 47 5.29 17.52 -3.79
N GLY A 48 6.14 16.75 -3.15
CA GLY A 48 5.86 15.35 -2.86
C GLY A 48 6.65 14.88 -1.66
N TYR A 49 6.13 13.86 -0.99
CA TYR A 49 6.83 13.16 0.06
C TYR A 49 6.60 11.67 -0.06
N ALA A 50 7.52 10.90 0.51
CA ALA A 50 7.43 9.46 0.58
C ALA A 50 7.75 9.02 2.00
N LEU A 51 7.02 8.01 2.49
CA LEU A 51 7.31 7.38 3.77
C LEU A 51 7.44 5.89 3.57
N ASN A 52 8.52 5.34 4.11
CA ASN A 52 8.70 3.91 4.23
C ASN A 52 8.07 3.43 5.55
N ILE A 53 7.19 2.43 5.46
CA ILE A 53 6.52 1.81 6.61
C ILE A 53 6.98 0.36 6.72
N TYR A 54 7.25 -0.07 7.94
CA TYR A 54 7.65 -1.43 8.27
C TYR A 54 6.51 -2.15 8.99
N TYR A 55 6.21 -3.37 8.57
CA TYR A 55 5.15 -4.20 9.11
C TYR A 55 5.69 -5.58 9.50
N PRO A 56 5.21 -6.18 10.61
CA PRO A 56 5.47 -7.58 10.90
C PRO A 56 4.89 -8.48 9.79
N LYS A 57 5.63 -9.50 9.35
CA LYS A 57 5.20 -10.48 8.33
C LYS A 57 3.92 -11.23 8.72
N SER A 58 3.65 -11.39 10.01
CA SER A 58 2.45 -12.03 10.54
C SER A 58 1.18 -11.18 10.38
N MET A 59 1.30 -9.90 10.02
CA MET A 59 0.16 -9.00 9.89
C MET A 59 -0.65 -9.33 8.62
N SER A 60 -1.86 -9.84 8.81
CA SER A 60 -2.79 -10.19 7.72
C SER A 60 -3.57 -9.00 7.16
N LYS A 61 -3.54 -7.86 7.85
CA LYS A 61 -4.21 -6.62 7.42
C LYS A 61 -3.33 -5.41 7.69
N ILE A 62 -3.14 -4.58 6.68
CA ILE A 62 -2.39 -3.33 6.79
C ILE A 62 -3.24 -2.15 6.37
N LYS A 63 -2.88 -0.97 6.90
CA LYS A 63 -3.48 0.30 6.53
C LYS A 63 -2.42 1.25 6.05
N ILE A 64 -2.68 1.87 4.90
CA ILE A 64 -1.86 2.91 4.32
C ILE A 64 -2.78 4.11 4.11
N LYS A 65 -2.54 5.20 4.86
CA LYS A 65 -3.45 6.35 4.92
C LYS A 65 -4.88 5.90 5.28
N ASN A 66 -5.83 6.12 4.37
CA ASN A 66 -7.24 5.80 4.51
C ASN A 66 -7.65 4.53 3.73
N VAL A 67 -6.68 3.77 3.21
CA VAL A 67 -6.92 2.54 2.45
C VAL A 67 -6.43 1.34 3.26
N GLU A 68 -7.30 0.33 3.37
CA GLU A 68 -7.01 -0.91 4.09
C GLU A 68 -6.85 -2.06 3.10
N PHE A 69 -5.90 -2.95 3.39
CA PHE A 69 -5.58 -4.10 2.56
C PHE A 69 -5.52 -5.36 3.40
N ASN A 70 -6.05 -6.45 2.87
CA ASN A 70 -5.65 -7.78 3.29
C ASN A 70 -4.29 -8.10 2.67
N VAL A 71 -3.38 -8.63 3.47
CA VAL A 71 -2.09 -9.16 3.02
C VAL A 71 -2.30 -10.62 2.68
N LEU A 72 -2.32 -10.94 1.38
CA LEU A 72 -2.56 -12.30 0.91
C LEU A 72 -1.28 -13.14 0.91
N SER A 73 -0.16 -12.54 0.53
CA SER A 73 1.16 -13.18 0.58
C SER A 73 2.28 -12.15 0.61
N VAL A 74 3.41 -12.51 1.23
CA VAL A 74 4.63 -11.70 1.34
C VAL A 74 5.84 -12.61 1.19
N THR A 75 6.72 -12.27 0.24
CA THR A 75 8.06 -12.85 0.08
C THR A 75 9.09 -11.73 -0.02
N PRO A 76 10.40 -12.02 0.12
CA PRO A 76 11.42 -10.99 -0.06
C PRO A 76 11.35 -10.26 -1.41
N GLU A 77 10.77 -10.87 -2.45
CA GLU A 77 10.72 -10.37 -3.83
C GLU A 77 9.40 -9.71 -4.22
N LYS A 78 8.28 -10.06 -3.55
CA LYS A 78 6.96 -9.50 -3.89
C LYS A 78 5.97 -9.57 -2.74
N ILE A 79 4.96 -8.71 -2.82
CA ILE A 79 3.78 -8.71 -1.95
C ILE A 79 2.51 -8.77 -2.79
N THR A 80 1.53 -9.55 -2.34
CA THR A 80 0.17 -9.54 -2.89
C THR A 80 -0.79 -8.97 -1.86
N LEU A 81 -1.47 -7.89 -2.25
CA LEU A 81 -2.45 -7.19 -1.44
C LEU A 81 -3.82 -7.26 -2.10
N GLN A 82 -4.86 -7.32 -1.28
CA GLN A 82 -6.23 -7.16 -1.72
C GLN A 82 -6.83 -5.94 -1.03
N GLN A 83 -7.27 -4.97 -1.81
CA GLN A 83 -7.88 -3.77 -1.25
C GLN A 83 -9.26 -4.09 -0.67
N ILE A 84 -9.46 -3.72 0.60
CA ILE A 84 -10.75 -3.84 1.26
C ILE A 84 -11.60 -2.65 0.80
N LYS A 85 -12.78 -2.93 0.23
CA LYS A 85 -13.73 -1.85 -0.10
C LYS A 85 -14.27 -1.24 1.18
N ASN A 86 -13.87 0.01 1.46
CA ASN A 86 -14.57 0.82 2.44
C ASN A 86 -15.93 1.21 1.85
N LEU A 87 -17.01 0.63 2.38
CA LEU A 87 -18.41 0.96 2.03
C LEU A 87 -18.84 2.36 2.46
N SER A 88 -17.94 3.16 3.06
CA SER A 88 -18.25 4.52 3.48
C SER A 88 -17.90 5.53 2.40
N GLY A 89 -18.87 5.79 1.53
CA GLY A 89 -19.02 7.11 0.93
C GLY A 89 -19.39 8.12 2.02
N LYS A 90 -18.40 8.58 2.81
CA LYS A 90 -18.51 9.83 3.56
C LYS A 90 -17.16 10.53 3.52
N ASN A 91 -17.09 11.57 2.70
CA ASN A 91 -16.20 12.70 2.93
C ASN A 91 -16.33 13.09 4.41
N SER A 92 -15.22 13.16 5.12
CA SER A 92 -15.17 13.80 6.43
C SER A 92 -13.86 14.57 6.51
N PHE A 93 -14.05 15.87 6.25
CA PHE A 93 -13.22 17.06 6.46
C PHE A 93 -11.80 17.07 5.87
#